data_AF-A0A9E4WWV1-F1
#
_entry.id   AF-A0A9E4WWV1-F1
#
_cell.length_a   1.000
_cell.length_b   1.000
_cell.length_c   1.000
_cell.angle_alpha   90.00
_cell.angle_beta   90.00
_cell.angle_gamma   90.00
#
_symmetry.space_group_name_H-M   'P 1'
#
loop_
_entity.id
_entity.type
_entity.pdbx_description
1 polymer ?
#
loop_
_entity_poly.entity_id
_entity_poly.type
_entity_poly.pdbx_seq_one_letter_code
_entity_poly.pdbx_strand_id
1 'polypeptide(L)'
;MGGFELKGSHLFLLAMVALLIAVLFLPQLRQFWLKLRSEEVTINRPGHQGLGSEGGGLDLRIITILGKDGIPSIDNPQFLKGEEADNQMLETERVIGVSINGDHRAYSLNMLSRHEIVNDTVGGVPVAVTW
;
A
#
# COMPACT_ATOMS: atom_id res chain seq x y z
N MET A 1 19.13 44.46 33.91
CA MET A 1 18.65 44.03 32.58
C MET A 1 19.87 43.63 31.77
N GLY A 2 20.28 42.36 31.81
CA GLY A 2 21.42 41.86 31.03
C GLY A 2 20.92 41.27 29.72
N GLY A 3 21.16 41.96 28.61
CA GLY A 3 20.84 41.46 27.28
C GLY A 3 21.79 40.32 26.92
N PHE A 4 21.24 39.13 26.70
CA PHE A 4 21.97 37.98 26.18
C PHE A 4 22.28 38.23 24.70
N GLU A 5 23.45 38.78 24.38
CA GLU A 5 23.97 38.78 23.01
C GLU A 5 24.38 37.35 22.64
N LEU A 6 23.52 36.67 21.88
CA LEU A 6 23.83 35.36 21.32
C LEU A 6 24.85 35.52 20.19
N LYS A 7 26.15 35.34 20.50
CA LYS A 7 27.21 35.17 19.49
C LYS A 7 26.83 34.03 18.52
N GLY A 8 27.10 34.19 17.23
CA GLY A 8 26.70 33.24 16.16
C GLY A 8 27.05 31.76 16.40
N SER A 9 28.06 31.48 17.23
CA SER A 9 28.39 30.12 17.69
C SER A 9 27.28 29.48 18.55
N HIS A 10 26.64 30.24 19.44
CA HIS A 10 25.53 29.76 20.26
C HIS A 10 24.26 29.54 19.43
N LEU A 11 24.02 30.37 18.41
CA LEU A 11 22.92 30.16 17.47
C LEU A 11 23.12 28.87 16.68
N PHE A 12 24.34 28.61 16.23
CA PHE A 12 24.69 27.37 15.54
C PHE A 12 24.55 26.15 16.45
N LEU A 13 25.01 26.24 17.71
CA LEU A 13 24.85 25.17 18.69
C LEU A 13 23.37 24.87 19.00
N LEU A 14 22.54 25.91 19.18
CA LEU A 14 21.10 25.74 19.40
C LEU A 14 20.41 25.10 18.20
N ALA A 15 20.78 25.51 16.97
CA ALA A 15 20.26 24.90 15.75
C ALA A 15 20.66 23.42 15.64
N MET A 16 21.90 23.06 15.99
CA MET A 16 22.36 21.67 15.96
C MET A 16 21.66 20.80 17.00
N VAL A 17 21.44 21.33 18.22
CA VAL A 17 20.69 20.63 19.28
C VAL A 17 19.23 20.44 18.87
N ALA A 18 18.60 21.47 18.30
CA ALA A 18 17.23 21.37 17.77
C ALA A 18 17.13 20.34 16.63
N LEU A 19 18.11 20.29 15.73
CA LEU A 19 18.18 19.27 14.66
C LEU A 19 18.33 17.86 15.24
N LEU A 20 19.19 17.68 16.24
CA LEU A 20 19.42 16.39 16.87
C LEU A 20 18.17 15.89 17.60
N ILE A 21 17.47 16.77 18.33
CA ILE A 21 16.17 16.47 18.92
C ILE A 21 15.16 16.14 17.82
N ALA A 22 15.06 16.94 16.76
CA ALA A 22 14.14 16.64 15.66
C ALA A 22 14.40 15.24 15.08
N VAL A 23 15.66 14.86 14.83
CA VAL A 23 16.03 13.53 14.31
C VAL A 23 15.67 12.40 15.28
N LEU A 24 15.87 12.59 16.58
CA LEU A 24 15.52 11.59 17.60
C LEU A 24 14.00 11.41 17.75
N PHE A 25 13.21 12.47 17.58
CA PHE A 25 11.76 12.46 17.80
C PHE A 25 10.94 12.31 16.50
N LEU A 26 11.53 12.54 15.32
CA LEU A 26 10.95 12.31 13.99
C LEU A 26 10.30 10.92 13.82
N PRO A 27 10.95 9.80 14.21
CA PRO A 27 10.32 8.48 14.10
C PRO A 27 9.11 8.32 15.03
N GLN A 28 9.12 8.94 16.21
CA GLN A 28 8.00 8.87 17.16
C GLN A 28 6.79 9.70 16.68
N LEU A 29 7.04 10.89 16.11
CA LEU A 29 5.99 11.72 15.51
C LEU A 29 5.32 10.98 14.35
N ARG A 30 6.10 10.30 13.50
CA ARG A 30 5.56 9.50 12.38
C ARG A 30 4.59 8.43 12.87
N GLN A 31 4.94 7.69 13.92
CA GLN A 31 4.07 6.66 14.50
C GLN A 31 2.81 7.26 15.13
N PHE A 32 2.93 8.40 15.78
CA PHE A 32 1.80 9.14 16.35
C PHE A 32 0.79 9.58 15.26
N TRP A 33 1.27 10.13 14.14
CA TRP A 33 0.41 10.54 13.02
C TRP A 33 -0.27 9.36 12.30
N LEU A 34 0.33 8.18 12.30
CA LEU A 34 -0.30 6.96 11.78
C LEU A 34 -1.46 6.52 12.69
N LYS A 35 -1.27 6.59 14.01
CA LYS A 35 -2.31 6.26 15.00
C LYS A 35 -3.50 7.22 14.96
N LEU A 36 -3.28 8.50 14.65
CA LEU A 36 -4.37 9.47 14.49
C LEU A 36 -5.22 9.23 13.24
N ARG A 37 -4.69 8.54 12.22
CA ARG A 37 -5.44 8.20 11.01
C ARG A 37 -6.11 6.81 11.06
N SER A 38 -5.94 6.04 12.14
CA SER A 38 -6.60 4.75 12.28
C SER A 38 -8.03 4.92 12.77
N GLU A 39 -9.00 4.49 11.96
CA GLU A 39 -10.40 4.37 12.36
C GLU A 39 -10.62 2.96 12.92
N GLU A 40 -11.09 2.86 14.17
CA GLU A 40 -11.47 1.59 14.80
C GLU A 40 -12.97 1.37 14.58
N VAL A 41 -13.32 0.45 13.68
CA VAL A 41 -14.71 0.10 13.39
C VAL A 41 -15.07 -1.16 14.16
N THR A 42 -15.95 -1.03 15.15
CA THR A 42 -16.49 -2.18 15.90
C THR A 42 -17.62 -2.84 15.10
N ILE A 43 -17.37 -4.02 14.52
CA ILE A 43 -18.41 -4.79 13.84
C ILE A 43 -19.11 -5.70 14.84
N ASN A 44 -20.38 -5.40 15.15
CA ASN A 44 -21.20 -6.27 15.99
C ASN A 44 -21.68 -7.46 15.13
N ARG A 45 -20.98 -8.59 15.22
CA ARG A 45 -21.30 -9.80 14.42
C ARG A 45 -22.45 -10.55 15.11
N PRO A 46 -23.65 -10.67 14.50
CA PRO A 46 -24.67 -11.55 15.05
C PRO A 46 -24.13 -12.99 15.05
N GLY A 47 -24.12 -13.62 16.22
CA GLY A 47 -23.53 -14.93 16.43
C GLY A 47 -24.10 -15.98 15.49
N HIS A 48 -23.21 -16.79 14.89
CA HIS A 48 -23.62 -18.05 14.27
C HIS A 48 -24.20 -18.95 15.38
N GLN A 49 -25.51 -19.14 15.39
CA GLN A 49 -26.13 -20.18 16.20
C GLN A 49 -25.91 -21.53 15.50
N GLY A 50 -24.83 -22.23 15.89
CA GLY A 50 -24.48 -23.53 15.34
C GLY A 50 -23.54 -24.29 16.26
N LEU A 51 -24.13 -25.06 17.17
CA LEU A 51 -23.61 -26.24 17.89
C LEU A 51 -22.20 -26.17 18.48
N GLY A 52 -22.15 -25.99 19.81
CA GLY A 52 -21.17 -26.66 20.67
C GLY A 52 -19.78 -26.03 20.73
N SER A 53 -19.67 -24.77 21.12
CA SER A 53 -18.44 -24.25 21.73
C SER A 53 -18.82 -23.26 22.83
N GLU A 54 -18.50 -23.61 24.08
CA GLU A 54 -18.65 -22.69 25.21
C GLU A 54 -17.79 -21.44 25.00
N GLY A 55 -18.44 -20.27 24.98
CA GLY A 55 -17.87 -18.99 25.46
C GLY A 55 -16.64 -18.40 24.77
N GLY A 56 -16.12 -18.99 23.69
CA GLY A 56 -14.91 -18.52 23.00
C GLY A 56 -15.18 -17.52 21.88
N GLY A 57 -15.74 -16.35 22.18
CA GLY A 57 -15.82 -15.25 21.21
C GLY A 57 -14.42 -14.74 20.89
N LEU A 58 -13.94 -14.94 19.66
CA LEU A 58 -12.68 -14.32 19.21
C LEU A 58 -12.90 -12.81 19.09
N ASP A 59 -12.27 -12.03 19.98
CA ASP A 59 -12.18 -10.58 19.85
C ASP A 59 -11.18 -10.26 18.72
N LEU A 60 -11.70 -10.07 17.51
CA LEU A 60 -10.92 -9.78 16.32
C LEU A 60 -10.85 -8.27 16.12
N ARG A 61 -9.65 -7.71 16.28
CA ARG A 61 -9.38 -6.31 15.95
C ARG A 61 -9.08 -6.17 14.46
N ILE A 62 -9.88 -5.40 13.74
CA ILE A 62 -9.57 -4.97 12.38
C ILE A 62 -8.50 -3.87 12.48
N ILE A 63 -7.34 -4.10 11.84
CA ILE A 63 -6.27 -3.12 11.76
C ILE A 63 -6.11 -2.71 10.29
N THR A 64 -6.40 -1.45 10.00
CA THR A 64 -6.21 -0.87 8.67
C THR A 64 -4.72 -0.55 8.47
N ILE A 65 -4.03 -1.38 7.69
CA ILE A 65 -2.60 -1.20 7.38
C ILE A 65 -2.39 -0.17 6.27
N LEU A 66 -3.27 -0.20 5.26
CA LEU A 66 -3.31 0.76 4.15
C LEU A 66 -4.68 1.43 4.15
N GLY A 67 -4.71 2.72 3.84
CA GLY A 67 -5.97 3.42 3.62
C GLY A 67 -6.72 2.84 2.42
N LYS A 68 -7.99 3.22 2.25
CA LYS A 68 -8.77 2.92 1.04
C LYS A 68 -7.94 3.29 -0.20
N ASP A 69 -7.92 2.40 -1.19
CA ASP A 69 -7.16 2.53 -2.44
C ASP A 69 -5.63 2.67 -2.25
N GLY A 70 -5.10 2.16 -1.13
CA GLY A 70 -3.66 2.19 -0.84
C GLY A 70 -2.80 1.38 -1.82
N ILE A 71 -3.42 0.50 -2.61
CA ILE A 71 -2.83 -0.18 -3.77
C ILE A 71 -3.76 0.09 -4.96
N PRO A 72 -3.38 0.99 -5.88
CA PRO A 72 -4.27 1.39 -6.96
C PRO A 72 -4.31 0.34 -8.07
N SER A 73 -5.53 0.06 -8.56
CA SER A 73 -5.73 -0.74 -9.77
C SER A 73 -5.17 -0.04 -11.01
N ILE A 74 -4.94 -0.83 -12.05
CA ILE A 74 -4.68 -0.32 -13.40
C ILE A 74 -5.99 -0.36 -14.17
N ASP A 75 -6.54 0.80 -14.52
CA ASP A 75 -7.83 0.89 -15.21
C ASP A 75 -7.72 1.17 -16.72
N ASN A 76 -6.53 1.57 -17.19
CA ASN A 76 -6.25 1.79 -18.61
C ASN A 76 -4.90 1.15 -18.97
N PRO A 77 -4.83 -0.20 -19.00
CA PRO A 77 -3.58 -0.90 -19.23
C PRO A 77 -2.99 -0.58 -20.61
N GLN A 78 -1.67 -0.44 -20.66
CA GLN A 78 -0.91 -0.29 -21.88
C GLN A 78 -0.06 -1.54 -22.09
N PHE A 79 -0.02 -2.06 -23.31
CA PHE A 79 0.67 -3.29 -23.64
C PHE A 79 1.86 -3.01 -24.55
N LEU A 80 2.96 -3.69 -24.27
CA LEU A 80 4.11 -3.77 -25.17
C LEU A 80 3.86 -4.87 -26.20
N LYS A 81 4.50 -4.75 -27.37
CA LYS A 81 4.63 -5.88 -28.30
C LYS A 81 5.61 -6.91 -27.72
N GLY A 82 5.50 -8.17 -28.13
CA GLY A 82 6.37 -9.25 -27.63
C GLY A 82 7.86 -8.93 -27.75
N GLU A 83 8.30 -8.47 -28.93
CA GLU A 83 9.71 -8.10 -29.18
C GLU A 83 10.21 -6.96 -28.28
N GLU A 84 9.33 -6.03 -27.88
CA GLU A 84 9.66 -4.94 -26.97
C GLU A 84 9.72 -5.43 -25.52
N ALA A 85 8.86 -6.37 -25.16
CA ALA A 85 8.81 -6.99 -23.84
C ALA A 85 10.06 -7.83 -23.55
N ASP A 86 10.62 -8.51 -24.56
CA ASP A 86 11.86 -9.29 -24.44
C ASP A 86 13.07 -8.45 -23.96
N ASN A 87 13.05 -7.14 -24.18
CA ASN A 87 14.09 -6.22 -23.71
C ASN A 87 13.89 -5.75 -22.26
N GLN A 88 12.71 -5.96 -21.67
CA GLN A 88 12.33 -5.40 -20.37
C GLN A 88 11.96 -6.47 -19.34
N MET A 89 11.68 -7.69 -19.78
CA MET A 89 11.26 -8.81 -18.94
C MET A 89 12.36 -9.88 -18.90
N LEU A 90 12.41 -10.62 -17.80
CA LEU A 90 13.25 -11.81 -17.74
C LEU A 90 12.58 -12.94 -18.54
N GLU A 91 13.38 -13.80 -19.18
CA GLU A 91 12.85 -14.99 -19.90
C GLU A 91 11.99 -15.91 -19.02
N THR A 92 12.22 -15.89 -17.71
CA THR A 92 11.48 -16.69 -16.71
C THR A 92 10.38 -15.89 -16.01
N GLU A 93 10.16 -14.63 -16.38
CA GLU A 93 9.11 -13.82 -15.79
C GLU A 93 7.74 -14.39 -16.13
N ARG A 94 6.92 -14.57 -15.09
CA ARG A 94 5.60 -15.17 -15.23
C ARG A 94 4.58 -14.12 -15.62
N VAL A 95 3.62 -14.56 -16.43
CA VAL A 95 2.45 -13.77 -16.84
C VAL A 95 1.16 -14.55 -16.61
N ILE A 96 0.06 -13.83 -16.40
CA ILE A 96 -1.29 -14.38 -16.60
C ILE A 96 -1.65 -14.12 -18.07
N GLY A 97 -1.94 -15.18 -18.82
CA GLY A 97 -2.44 -15.07 -20.19
C GLY A 97 -3.96 -15.04 -20.22
N VAL A 98 -4.54 -14.07 -20.93
CA VAL A 98 -5.99 -14.00 -21.19
C VAL A 98 -6.21 -14.04 -22.69
N SER A 99 -7.12 -14.92 -23.12
CA SER A 99 -7.43 -15.12 -24.54
C SER A 99 -8.94 -15.20 -24.71
N ILE A 100 -9.54 -14.14 -25.25
CA ILE A 100 -10.99 -14.02 -25.44
C ILE A 100 -11.26 -13.45 -26.83
N ASN A 101 -12.11 -14.11 -27.62
CA ASN A 101 -12.54 -13.64 -28.96
C ASN A 101 -11.39 -13.24 -29.91
N GLY A 102 -10.23 -13.91 -29.81
CA GLY A 102 -9.05 -13.64 -30.65
C GLY A 102 -8.17 -12.47 -30.17
N ASP A 103 -8.53 -11.79 -29.08
CA ASP A 103 -7.65 -10.86 -28.37
C ASP A 103 -6.85 -11.64 -27.31
N HIS A 104 -5.53 -11.57 -27.42
CA HIS A 104 -4.58 -12.31 -26.58
C HIS A 104 -3.70 -11.32 -25.83
N ARG A 105 -3.74 -11.36 -24.50
CA ARG A 105 -2.97 -10.47 -23.64
C ARG A 105 -2.19 -11.23 -22.59
N ALA A 106 -1.04 -10.69 -22.22
CA ALA A 106 -0.20 -11.20 -21.15
C ALA A 106 -0.02 -10.11 -20.09
N TYR A 107 -0.34 -10.43 -18.84
CA TYR A 107 -0.23 -9.52 -17.70
C TYR A 107 0.91 -9.99 -16.80
N SER A 108 1.97 -9.18 -16.66
CA SER A 108 3.11 -9.49 -15.80
C SER A 108 2.69 -9.65 -14.33
N LEU A 109 3.09 -10.76 -13.70
CA LEU A 109 2.89 -10.97 -12.26
C LEU A 109 3.68 -9.95 -11.44
N ASN A 110 4.85 -9.51 -11.93
CA ASN A 110 5.66 -8.50 -11.25
C ASN A 110 4.92 -7.14 -11.19
N MET A 111 4.24 -6.77 -12.28
CA MET A 111 3.40 -5.58 -12.30
C MET A 111 2.15 -5.75 -11.42
N LEU A 112 1.45 -6.88 -11.55
CA LEU A 112 0.28 -7.18 -10.71
C LEU A 112 0.63 -7.27 -9.21
N SER A 113 1.85 -7.64 -8.84
CA SER A 113 2.30 -7.63 -7.44
C SER A 113 2.32 -6.22 -6.83
N ARG A 114 2.37 -5.17 -7.66
CA ARG A 114 2.35 -3.76 -7.22
C ARG A 114 0.99 -3.08 -7.34
N HIS A 115 0.10 -3.63 -8.16
CA HIS A 115 -1.19 -3.02 -8.49
C HIS A 115 -2.41 -3.89 -8.15
N GLU A 116 -2.18 -5.15 -7.77
CA GLU A 116 -3.11 -6.23 -7.41
C GLU A 116 -4.17 -6.59 -8.46
N ILE A 117 -4.77 -5.60 -9.12
CA ILE A 117 -5.85 -5.75 -10.08
C ILE A 117 -5.59 -4.89 -11.32
N VAL A 118 -5.80 -5.47 -12.50
CA VAL A 118 -5.96 -4.74 -13.77
C VAL A 118 -7.40 -4.89 -14.25
N ASN A 119 -8.11 -3.77 -14.40
CA ASN A 119 -9.42 -3.72 -15.03
C ASN A 119 -9.20 -3.49 -16.53
N ASP A 120 -9.65 -4.42 -17.36
CA ASP A 120 -9.43 -4.39 -18.81
C ASP A 120 -10.70 -4.83 -19.57
N THR A 121 -10.71 -4.62 -20.88
CA THR A 121 -11.67 -5.22 -21.81
C THR A 121 -10.90 -6.00 -22.86
N VAL A 122 -10.98 -7.34 -22.80
CA VAL A 122 -10.28 -8.25 -23.71
C VAL A 122 -11.29 -8.91 -24.65
N GLY A 123 -11.10 -8.73 -25.95
CA GLY A 123 -12.03 -9.30 -26.94
C GLY A 123 -13.48 -8.81 -26.78
N GLY A 124 -13.67 -7.60 -26.25
CA GLY A 124 -14.98 -7.01 -25.94
C GLY A 124 -15.61 -7.44 -24.61
N VAL A 125 -14.93 -8.26 -23.80
CA VAL A 125 -15.42 -8.73 -22.49
C VAL A 125 -14.70 -7.98 -21.37
N PRO A 126 -15.42 -7.29 -20.46
CA PRO A 126 -14.82 -6.71 -19.27
C PRO A 126 -14.25 -7.78 -18.35
N VAL A 127 -13.00 -7.61 -17.92
CA VAL A 127 -12.30 -8.53 -17.03
C VAL A 127 -11.57 -7.77 -15.93
N ALA A 128 -11.48 -8.39 -14.75
CA ALA A 128 -10.58 -7.99 -13.68
C ALA A 128 -9.52 -9.09 -13.54
N VAL A 129 -8.28 -8.77 -13.89
CA VAL A 129 -7.15 -9.71 -13.80
C VAL A 129 -6.45 -9.50 -12.46
N THR A 130 -6.33 -10.56 -11.66
CA THR A 130 -5.77 -10.57 -10.30
C THR A 130 -4.94 -11.83 -10.08
N TRP A 131 -4.07 -11.85 -9.06
CA TRP A 131 -3.26 -13.01 -8.67
C TRP A 131 -3.20 -13.20 -7.15
#